data_AF-A0A1I6VZ25-F1
#
_entry.id   AF-A0A1I6VZ25-F1
#
_cell.length_a   1.000
_cell.length_b   1.000
_cell.length_c   1.000
_cell.angle_alpha   90.00
_cell.angle_beta   90.00
_cell.angle_gamma   90.00
#
_symmetry.space_group_name_H-M   'P 1'
#
loop_
_entity.id
_entity.type
_entity.pdbx_description
1 polymer ?
#
loop_
_entity_poly.entity_id
_entity_poly.type
_entity_poly.pdbx_seq_one_letter_code
_entity_poly.pdbx_strand_id
1 'polypeptide(L)'
;MSLGHDVRLMPPAYVKPYVKRGKTDANDAAAICEAVTRPSMRFVPVKSTEQQAALALHRTRDLLVKQRTQLVNMIRGLLAEFGIEMARGLRHALELATRLSAGDAAEVPPLAQRVVTGLLVVGMTSLVRRAKTTPTSVDPRLPALLQRKPVRVVTVAAANRTARVAWAIMTRGGTYRAPAATAA
;
A
#
# COMPACT_ATOMS: atom_id res chain seq x y z
N MET A 1 27.81 -15.67 -3.72
CA MET A 1 29.06 -15.10 -4.29
C MET A 1 30.08 -16.21 -4.40
N SER A 2 30.09 -16.97 -5.50
CA SER A 2 30.98 -18.13 -5.70
C SER A 2 32.26 -17.81 -6.49
N LEU A 3 32.42 -16.55 -6.94
CA LEU A 3 33.52 -16.11 -7.83
C LEU A 3 34.44 -15.03 -7.21
N GLY A 4 34.29 -14.71 -5.92
CA GLY A 4 35.19 -13.75 -5.22
C GLY A 4 35.03 -12.27 -5.58
N HIS A 5 34.02 -11.89 -6.38
CA HIS A 5 33.80 -10.49 -6.76
C HIS A 5 33.16 -9.65 -5.64
N ASP A 6 33.72 -8.45 -5.40
CA ASP A 6 33.11 -7.40 -4.57
C ASP A 6 32.05 -6.64 -5.38
N VAL A 7 30.77 -6.90 -5.10
CA VAL A 7 29.65 -6.30 -5.81
C VAL A 7 29.18 -5.04 -5.07
N ARG A 8 29.25 -3.89 -5.75
CA ARG A 8 28.77 -2.60 -5.21
C ARG A 8 27.59 -2.06 -6.01
N LEU A 9 26.65 -1.40 -5.33
CA LEU A 9 25.50 -0.76 -5.97
C LEU A 9 25.74 0.75 -6.07
N MET A 10 25.54 1.35 -7.24
CA MET A 10 25.58 2.80 -7.42
C MET A 10 24.16 3.39 -7.49
N PRO A 11 23.90 4.59 -6.93
CA PRO A 11 22.64 5.28 -7.14
C PRO A 11 22.42 5.61 -8.62
N PRO A 12 21.27 5.26 -9.24
CA PRO A 12 20.99 5.59 -10.64
C PRO A 12 21.06 7.09 -10.93
N ALA A 13 20.71 7.93 -9.96
CA ALA A 13 20.80 9.38 -10.08
C ALA A 13 22.24 9.89 -10.27
N TYR A 14 23.24 9.16 -9.77
CA TYR A 14 24.66 9.51 -9.92
C TYR A 14 25.25 8.98 -11.23
N VAL A 15 24.64 7.94 -11.81
CA VAL A 15 25.05 7.40 -13.12
C VAL A 15 24.41 8.19 -14.27
N LYS A 16 23.17 8.66 -14.11
CA LYS A 16 22.39 9.37 -15.14
C LYS A 16 23.14 10.50 -15.87
N PRO A 17 23.96 11.36 -15.21
CA PRO A 17 24.71 12.41 -15.91
C PRO A 17 25.72 11.92 -16.95
N TYR A 18 26.15 10.65 -16.86
CA TYR A 18 27.16 10.05 -17.75
C TYR A 18 26.55 9.29 -18.94
N VAL A 19 25.22 9.14 -18.98
CA VAL A 19 24.53 8.43 -20.07
C VAL A 19 24.51 9.31 -21.32
N LYS A 20 25.21 8.87 -22.37
CA LYS A 20 25.20 9.50 -23.69
C LYS A 20 23.79 9.39 -24.32
N ARG A 21 23.45 10.30 -25.24
CA ARG A 21 22.10 10.35 -25.85
C ARG A 21 21.69 8.99 -26.42
N GLY A 22 20.45 8.59 -26.14
CA GLY A 22 19.87 7.31 -26.57
C GLY A 22 20.07 6.22 -25.52
N LYS A 23 18.98 5.56 -25.13
CA LYS A 23 19.01 4.45 -24.18
C LYS A 23 19.42 3.17 -24.90
N THR A 24 20.64 2.70 -24.67
CA THR A 24 21.13 1.40 -25.12
C THR A 24 21.92 0.77 -23.98
N ASP A 25 21.94 -0.57 -23.91
CA ASP A 25 22.68 -1.27 -22.85
C ASP A 25 24.18 -0.94 -22.89
N ALA A 26 24.74 -0.70 -24.09
CA ALA A 26 26.12 -0.26 -24.28
C ALA A 26 26.39 1.12 -23.67
N ASN A 27 25.46 2.08 -23.85
CA ASN A 27 25.58 3.41 -23.27
C ASN A 27 25.43 3.37 -21.74
N ASP A 28 24.53 2.55 -21.21
CA ASP A 28 24.34 2.37 -19.78
C ASP A 28 25.61 1.75 -19.13
N ALA A 29 26.21 0.74 -19.76
CA ALA A 29 27.47 0.14 -19.29
C ALA A 29 28.63 1.15 -19.30
N ALA A 30 28.78 1.92 -20.38
CA ALA A 30 29.81 2.97 -20.47
C ALA A 30 29.61 4.04 -19.38
N ALA A 31 28.38 4.47 -19.13
CA ALA A 31 28.05 5.43 -18.09
C ALA A 31 28.38 4.91 -16.68
N ILE A 32 28.12 3.63 -16.40
CA ILE A 32 28.48 2.97 -15.14
C ILE A 32 30.01 2.95 -14.96
N CYS A 33 30.75 2.55 -16.00
CA CYS A 33 32.21 2.52 -15.99
C CYS A 33 32.81 3.91 -15.83
N GLU A 34 32.20 4.95 -16.39
CA GLU A 34 32.66 6.32 -16.17
C GLU A 34 32.35 6.80 -14.75
N ALA A 35 31.11 6.61 -14.29
CA ALA A 35 30.65 7.06 -12.99
C ALA A 35 31.49 6.45 -11.85
N VAL A 36 31.83 5.14 -11.92
CA VAL A 36 32.56 4.44 -10.85
C VAL A 36 33.98 4.99 -10.64
N THR A 37 34.58 5.62 -11.66
CA THR A 37 35.93 6.21 -11.55
C THR A 37 35.97 7.52 -10.78
N ARG A 38 34.81 8.14 -10.50
CA ARG A 38 34.74 9.43 -9.84
C ARG A 38 35.19 9.29 -8.37
N PRO A 39 36.20 10.06 -7.90
CA PRO A 39 36.69 9.95 -6.52
C PRO A 39 35.63 10.22 -5.45
N SER A 40 34.62 11.02 -5.78
CA SER A 40 33.49 11.34 -4.91
C SER A 40 32.32 10.36 -4.99
N MET A 41 32.45 9.27 -5.76
CA MET A 41 31.37 8.30 -5.96
C MET A 41 31.01 7.61 -4.63
N ARG A 42 29.70 7.53 -4.36
CA ARG A 42 29.16 6.87 -3.17
C ARG A 42 28.35 5.66 -3.59
N PHE A 43 28.59 4.53 -2.91
CA PHE A 43 27.88 3.29 -3.13
C PHE A 43 26.74 3.12 -2.12
N VAL A 44 25.66 2.49 -2.56
CA VAL A 44 24.52 2.13 -1.72
C VAL A 44 24.80 0.74 -1.13
N PRO A 45 24.66 0.56 0.19
CA PRO A 45 24.76 -0.78 0.76
C PRO A 45 23.65 -1.68 0.23
N VAL A 46 23.95 -2.97 0.08
CA VAL A 46 22.91 -3.98 -0.14
C VAL A 46 21.99 -3.95 1.08
N LYS A 47 20.69 -3.84 0.85
CA LYS A 47 19.70 -3.82 1.94
C LYS A 47 19.72 -5.15 2.67
N SER A 48 19.63 -5.12 4.00
CA SER A 48 19.36 -6.35 4.76
C SER A 48 17.99 -6.91 4.39
N THR A 49 17.78 -8.20 4.69
CA THR A 49 16.49 -8.88 4.53
C THR A 49 15.35 -8.12 5.21
N GLU A 50 15.59 -7.59 6.41
CA GLU A 50 14.62 -6.83 7.22
C GLU A 50 14.33 -5.47 6.58
N GLN A 51 15.36 -4.77 6.10
CA GLN A 51 15.19 -3.49 5.40
C GLN A 51 14.42 -3.66 4.08
N GLN A 52 14.69 -4.75 3.35
CA GLN A 52 13.96 -5.09 2.13
C GLN A 52 12.51 -5.45 2.42
N ALA A 53 12.24 -6.19 3.50
CA ALA A 53 10.89 -6.51 3.95
C ALA A 53 10.11 -5.25 4.36
N ALA A 54 10.73 -4.33 5.11
CA ALA A 54 10.12 -3.05 5.46
C ALA A 54 9.78 -2.21 4.22
N LEU A 55 10.67 -2.18 3.22
CA LEU A 55 10.41 -1.50 1.95
C LEU A 55 9.27 -2.16 1.17
N ALA A 56 9.17 -3.49 1.18
CA ALA A 56 8.07 -4.21 0.56
C ALA A 56 6.73 -3.82 1.19
N LEU A 57 6.67 -3.74 2.52
CA LEU A 57 5.48 -3.28 3.25
C LEU A 57 5.02 -1.88 2.79
N HIS A 58 5.95 -0.93 2.69
CA HIS A 58 5.65 0.43 2.22
C HIS A 58 5.12 0.44 0.78
N ARG A 59 5.77 -0.28 -0.12
CA ARG A 59 5.33 -0.39 -1.53
C ARG A 59 3.94 -1.02 -1.66
N THR A 60 3.68 -2.09 -0.89
CA THR A 60 2.37 -2.73 -0.85
C THR A 60 1.30 -1.78 -0.33
N ARG A 61 1.60 -0.99 0.72
CA ARG A 61 0.68 0.05 1.22
C ARG A 61 0.37 1.07 0.13
N ASP A 62 1.38 1.60 -0.55
CA ASP A 62 1.21 2.60 -1.60
C ASP A 62 0.37 2.07 -2.77
N LEU A 63 0.64 0.84 -3.20
CA LEU A 63 -0.15 0.17 -4.24
C LEU A 63 -1.62 0.09 -3.84
N LEU A 64 -1.92 -0.37 -2.62
CA LEU A 64 -3.29 -0.54 -2.15
C LEU A 64 -4.02 0.79 -1.96
N VAL A 65 -3.31 1.85 -1.54
CA VAL A 65 -3.87 3.21 -1.45
C VAL A 65 -4.24 3.73 -2.84
N LYS A 66 -3.39 3.50 -3.85
CA LYS A 66 -3.66 3.86 -5.24
C LYS A 66 -4.83 3.06 -5.81
N GLN A 67 -4.83 1.73 -5.68
CA GLN A 67 -5.92 0.87 -6.14
C GLN A 67 -7.26 1.23 -5.50
N ARG A 68 -7.28 1.50 -4.18
CA ARG A 68 -8.48 1.98 -3.49
C ARG A 68 -9.00 3.29 -4.10
N THR A 69 -8.11 4.24 -4.35
CA THR A 69 -8.48 5.55 -4.91
C THR A 69 -8.99 5.39 -6.35
N GLN A 70 -8.33 4.55 -7.15
CA GLN A 70 -8.75 4.22 -8.50
C GLN A 70 -10.14 3.57 -8.54
N LEU A 71 -10.43 2.62 -7.64
CA LEU A 71 -11.74 1.99 -7.53
C LEU A 71 -12.83 3.00 -7.15
N VAL A 72 -12.56 3.88 -6.18
CA VAL A 72 -13.50 4.95 -5.81
C VAL A 72 -13.76 5.88 -7.00
N ASN A 73 -12.74 6.25 -7.75
CA ASN A 73 -12.89 7.08 -8.94
C ASN A 73 -13.66 6.37 -10.07
N MET A 74 -13.44 5.07 -10.26
CA MET A 74 -14.22 4.26 -11.21
C MET A 74 -15.70 4.24 -10.84
N ILE A 75 -16.02 3.99 -9.55
CA ILE A 75 -17.41 4.00 -9.06
C ILE A 75 -18.04 5.38 -9.28
N ARG A 76 -17.31 6.47 -9.01
CA ARG A 76 -17.79 7.84 -9.30
C ARG A 76 -18.11 8.03 -10.78
N GLY A 77 -17.23 7.59 -11.67
CA GLY A 77 -17.43 7.70 -13.12
C GLY A 77 -18.66 6.94 -13.58
N LEU A 78 -18.80 5.68 -13.13
CA LEU A 78 -19.97 4.86 -13.45
C LEU A 78 -21.29 5.48 -12.96
N LEU A 79 -21.31 6.05 -11.76
CA LEU A 79 -22.51 6.72 -11.25
C LEU A 79 -22.85 7.99 -12.05
N ALA A 80 -21.83 8.73 -12.49
CA ALA A 80 -22.02 9.94 -13.28
C ALA A 80 -22.66 9.65 -14.66
N GLU A 81 -22.43 8.48 -15.25
CA GLU A 81 -23.12 8.06 -16.49
C GLU A 81 -24.65 7.96 -16.32
N PHE A 82 -25.12 7.75 -15.08
CA PHE A 82 -26.54 7.74 -14.73
C PHE A 82 -27.02 9.07 -14.14
N GLY A 83 -26.21 10.13 -14.21
CA GLY A 83 -26.52 11.44 -13.62
C GLY A 83 -26.42 11.50 -12.10
N ILE A 84 -25.80 10.51 -11.46
CA ILE A 84 -25.71 10.40 -10.00
C ILE A 84 -24.35 10.96 -9.54
N GLU A 85 -24.39 12.12 -8.89
CA GLU A 85 -23.18 12.74 -8.36
C GLU A 85 -22.79 12.17 -6.99
N MET A 86 -21.66 11.46 -6.92
CA MET A 86 -21.05 11.07 -5.65
C MET A 86 -19.98 12.08 -5.23
N ALA A 87 -19.89 12.44 -3.95
CA ALA A 87 -18.83 13.31 -3.41
C ALA A 87 -17.46 12.60 -3.32
N ARG A 88 -16.36 13.37 -3.26
CA ARG A 88 -14.98 12.83 -3.37
C ARG A 88 -14.54 12.16 -2.08
N GLY A 89 -13.86 11.02 -2.20
CA GLY A 89 -13.21 10.34 -1.09
C GLY A 89 -13.88 9.03 -0.66
N LEU A 90 -13.14 8.25 0.13
CA LEU A 90 -13.54 6.88 0.52
C LEU A 90 -14.83 6.84 1.35
N ARG A 91 -15.06 7.84 2.20
CA ARG A 91 -16.24 7.92 3.08
C ARG A 91 -17.54 7.75 2.29
N HIS A 92 -17.67 8.44 1.17
CA HIS A 92 -18.90 8.44 0.37
C HIS A 92 -19.11 7.11 -0.38
N ALA A 93 -18.03 6.46 -0.82
CA ALA A 93 -18.12 5.12 -1.38
C ALA A 93 -18.58 4.07 -0.34
N LEU A 94 -18.14 4.21 0.92
CA LEU A 94 -18.58 3.34 2.01
C LEU A 94 -20.03 3.60 2.45
N GLU A 95 -20.46 4.86 2.41
CA GLU A 95 -21.84 5.27 2.64
C GLU A 95 -22.76 4.67 1.58
N LEU A 96 -22.40 4.81 0.30
CA LEU A 96 -23.10 4.18 -0.82
C LEU A 96 -23.14 2.65 -0.68
N ALA A 97 -22.04 2.00 -0.29
CA ALA A 97 -22.02 0.56 -0.05
C ALA A 97 -23.04 0.12 1.01
N THR A 98 -23.19 0.95 2.05
CA THR A 98 -24.14 0.68 3.14
C THR A 98 -25.57 0.86 2.68
N ARG A 99 -25.85 1.92 1.91
CA ARG A 99 -27.16 2.17 1.26
C ARG A 99 -27.56 1.05 0.31
N LEU A 100 -26.66 0.64 -0.58
CA LEU A 100 -26.87 -0.50 -1.48
C LEU A 100 -27.19 -1.81 -0.73
N SER A 101 -26.48 -2.08 0.37
CA SER A 101 -26.72 -3.27 1.19
C SER A 101 -28.07 -3.23 1.92
N ALA A 102 -28.58 -2.03 2.22
CA ALA A 102 -29.87 -1.82 2.85
C ALA A 102 -31.02 -1.72 1.84
N GLY A 103 -30.74 -1.76 0.53
CA GLY A 103 -31.73 -1.53 -0.53
C GLY A 103 -32.14 -0.05 -0.67
N ASP A 104 -31.42 0.86 -0.03
CA ASP A 104 -31.73 2.30 0.07
C ASP A 104 -30.96 3.13 -0.98
N ALA A 105 -30.95 2.64 -2.22
CA ALA A 105 -30.22 3.24 -3.34
C ALA A 105 -31.02 3.12 -4.65
N ALA A 106 -32.32 3.38 -4.58
CA ALA A 106 -33.25 3.25 -5.71
C ALA A 106 -32.90 4.16 -6.89
N GLU A 107 -32.16 5.25 -6.66
CA GLU A 107 -31.66 6.12 -7.72
C GLU A 107 -30.64 5.44 -8.62
N VAL A 108 -29.96 4.38 -8.14
CA VAL A 108 -28.98 3.61 -8.92
C VAL A 108 -29.72 2.47 -9.65
N PRO A 109 -29.59 2.32 -10.98
CA PRO A 109 -30.23 1.22 -11.69
C PRO A 109 -29.83 -0.17 -11.17
N PRO A 110 -30.72 -1.18 -11.13
CA PRO A 110 -30.44 -2.47 -10.47
C PRO A 110 -29.19 -3.19 -11.00
N LEU A 111 -28.91 -3.11 -12.29
CA LEU A 111 -27.67 -3.69 -12.86
C LEU A 111 -26.43 -2.91 -12.40
N ALA A 112 -26.50 -1.58 -12.36
CA ALA A 112 -25.42 -0.74 -11.85
C ALA A 112 -25.18 -0.96 -10.35
N GLN A 113 -26.24 -1.19 -9.55
CA GLN A 113 -26.11 -1.58 -8.14
C GLN A 113 -25.28 -2.84 -7.97
N ARG A 114 -25.50 -3.88 -8.80
CA ARG A 114 -24.71 -5.12 -8.78
C ARG A 114 -23.25 -4.87 -9.12
N VAL A 115 -22.97 -4.10 -10.17
CA VAL A 115 -21.60 -3.77 -10.60
C VAL A 115 -20.87 -2.97 -9.53
N VAL A 116 -21.49 -1.90 -9.02
CA VAL A 116 -20.92 -1.05 -7.96
C VAL A 116 -20.69 -1.86 -6.69
N THR A 117 -21.63 -2.71 -6.29
CA THR A 117 -21.48 -3.61 -5.14
C THR A 117 -20.31 -4.58 -5.35
N GLY A 118 -20.16 -5.16 -6.53
CA GLY A 118 -19.02 -6.02 -6.87
C GLY A 118 -17.68 -5.29 -6.75
N LEU A 119 -17.58 -4.08 -7.30
CA LEU A 119 -16.38 -3.23 -7.22
C LEU A 119 -16.05 -2.85 -5.76
N LEU A 120 -17.07 -2.53 -4.97
CA LEU A 120 -16.93 -2.26 -3.53
C LEU A 120 -16.47 -3.50 -2.76
N VAL A 121 -17.00 -4.69 -3.06
CA VAL A 121 -16.61 -5.96 -2.44
C VAL A 121 -15.18 -6.33 -2.78
N VAL A 122 -14.73 -6.17 -4.03
CA VAL A 122 -13.33 -6.41 -4.42
C VAL A 122 -12.39 -5.44 -3.69
N GLY A 123 -12.78 -4.17 -3.55
CA GLY A 123 -12.04 -3.18 -2.76
C GLY A 123 -11.99 -3.49 -1.25
N MET A 124 -13.06 -4.03 -0.68
CA MET A 124 -13.21 -4.26 0.77
C MET A 124 -12.72 -5.64 1.24
N THR A 125 -12.85 -6.68 0.42
CA THR A 125 -12.40 -8.06 0.69
C THR A 125 -10.88 -8.13 0.82
N SER A 126 -10.15 -7.29 0.09
CA SER A 126 -8.69 -7.20 0.13
C SER A 126 -8.16 -6.73 1.51
N LEU A 127 -8.91 -5.88 2.21
CA LEU A 127 -8.57 -5.41 3.55
C LEU A 127 -8.95 -6.41 4.65
N VAL A 128 -10.08 -7.10 4.50
CA VAL A 128 -10.59 -8.06 5.49
C VAL A 128 -9.91 -9.43 5.37
N ARG A 129 -9.66 -9.93 4.16
CA ARG A 129 -9.07 -11.26 3.92
C ARG A 129 -7.62 -11.33 4.37
N ARG A 130 -6.86 -10.25 4.19
CA ARG A 130 -5.47 -10.14 4.66
C ARG A 130 -5.35 -10.09 6.19
N ALA A 131 -6.35 -9.57 6.89
CA ALA A 131 -6.45 -9.65 8.35
C ALA A 131 -6.78 -11.06 8.86
N LYS A 132 -7.27 -11.97 7.98
CA LYS A 132 -7.63 -13.36 8.30
C LYS A 132 -6.56 -14.39 7.90
N THR A 133 -5.80 -14.19 6.82
CA THR A 133 -4.90 -15.21 6.24
C THR A 133 -3.46 -15.18 6.75
N THR A 134 -3.02 -14.16 7.49
CA THR A 134 -1.66 -14.10 8.05
C THR A 134 -1.69 -13.49 9.47
N PRO A 135 -2.10 -14.25 10.49
CA PRO A 135 -2.34 -13.73 11.85
C PRO A 135 -1.07 -13.31 12.61
N THR A 136 0.09 -13.83 12.24
CA THR A 136 1.39 -13.59 12.88
C THR A 136 2.08 -12.30 12.43
N SER A 137 1.62 -11.68 11.34
CA SER A 137 2.11 -10.38 10.85
C SER A 137 1.22 -9.20 11.29
N VAL A 138 0.23 -9.47 12.15
CA VAL A 138 -0.68 -8.49 12.74
C VAL A 138 -0.66 -8.59 14.27
N ASP A 139 -1.07 -7.51 14.93
CA ASP A 139 -1.11 -7.41 16.39
C ASP A 139 -1.93 -8.57 17.00
N PRO A 140 -1.38 -9.31 17.99
CA PRO A 140 -2.04 -10.49 18.59
C PRO A 140 -3.44 -10.23 19.16
N ARG A 141 -3.77 -8.98 19.49
CA ARG A 141 -5.09 -8.60 20.01
C ARG A 141 -6.15 -8.54 18.92
N LEU A 142 -5.77 -8.48 17.64
CA LEU A 142 -6.68 -8.37 16.51
C LEU A 142 -7.52 -9.65 16.29
N PRO A 143 -6.95 -10.88 16.31
CA PRO A 143 -7.74 -12.12 16.36
C PRO A 143 -8.69 -12.19 17.55
N ALA A 144 -8.25 -11.77 18.75
CA ALA A 144 -9.08 -11.76 19.96
C ALA A 144 -10.27 -10.78 19.86
N LEU A 145 -10.10 -9.65 19.17
CA LEU A 145 -11.16 -8.69 18.87
C LEU A 145 -12.17 -9.23 17.85
N LEU A 146 -11.70 -9.99 16.84
CA LEU A 146 -12.56 -10.63 15.84
C LEU A 146 -13.48 -11.71 16.45
N GLN A 147 -13.08 -12.31 17.58
CA GLN A 147 -13.94 -13.25 18.32
C GLN A 147 -15.10 -12.57 19.05
N ARG A 148 -15.00 -11.27 19.36
CA ARG A 148 -15.94 -10.56 20.26
C ARG A 148 -16.74 -9.46 19.57
N LYS A 149 -16.34 -9.04 18.36
CA LYS A 149 -16.92 -7.87 17.67
C LYS A 149 -17.10 -8.14 16.17
N PRO A 150 -18.13 -7.53 15.55
CA PRO A 150 -18.35 -7.64 14.11
C PRO A 150 -17.13 -7.16 13.32
N VAL A 151 -16.83 -7.85 12.22
CA VAL A 151 -15.64 -7.61 11.37
C VAL A 151 -15.46 -6.13 11.02
N ARG A 152 -16.56 -5.41 10.73
CA ARG A 152 -16.53 -3.99 10.36
C ARG A 152 -16.01 -3.11 11.51
N VAL A 153 -16.39 -3.39 12.75
CA VAL A 153 -15.96 -2.64 13.95
C VAL A 153 -14.47 -2.88 14.22
N VAL A 154 -14.02 -4.12 14.10
CA VAL A 154 -12.63 -4.51 14.32
C VAL A 154 -11.71 -3.90 13.27
N THR A 155 -12.18 -3.83 12.03
CA THR A 155 -11.45 -3.23 10.90
C THR A 155 -11.21 -1.74 11.11
N VAL A 156 -12.23 -1.00 11.55
CA VAL A 156 -12.13 0.44 11.85
C VAL A 156 -11.21 0.69 13.06
N ALA A 157 -11.35 -0.10 14.12
CA ALA A 157 -10.52 0.03 15.32
C ALA A 157 -9.03 -0.23 15.04
N ALA A 158 -8.73 -1.24 14.23
CA ALA A 158 -7.36 -1.58 13.82
C ALA A 158 -6.72 -0.48 12.96
N ALA A 159 -7.49 0.06 12.00
CA ALA A 159 -7.04 1.17 11.15
C ALA A 159 -6.70 2.43 11.97
N ASN A 160 -7.57 2.79 12.92
CA ASN A 160 -7.36 3.94 13.79
C ASN A 160 -6.13 3.78 14.69
N ARG A 161 -5.87 2.58 15.20
CA ARG A 161 -4.68 2.31 16.04
C ARG A 161 -3.39 2.47 15.24
N THR A 162 -3.31 1.89 14.05
CA THR A 162 -2.14 2.01 13.17
C THR A 162 -1.89 3.45 12.74
N ALA A 163 -2.95 4.22 12.50
CA ALA A 163 -2.85 5.65 12.22
C ALA A 163 -2.27 6.43 13.41
N ARG A 164 -2.70 6.13 14.65
CA ARG A 164 -2.18 6.77 15.87
C ARG A 164 -0.73 6.43 16.16
N VAL A 165 -0.31 5.18 15.94
CA VAL A 165 1.09 4.76 16.09
C VAL A 165 1.97 5.48 15.06
N ALA A 166 1.55 5.51 13.80
CA ALA A 166 2.26 6.24 12.75
C ALA A 166 2.35 7.74 13.07
N TRP A 167 1.25 8.36 13.52
CA TRP A 167 1.22 9.76 13.94
C TRP A 167 2.16 10.02 15.13
N ALA A 168 2.18 9.14 16.14
CA ALA A 168 3.04 9.29 17.32
C ALA A 168 4.53 9.21 16.95
N ILE A 169 4.90 8.31 16.04
CA ILE A 169 6.26 8.20 15.51
C ILE A 169 6.64 9.46 14.72
N MET A 170 5.73 9.98 13.90
CA MET A 170 5.98 11.16 13.07
C MET A 170 6.04 12.47 13.85
N THR A 171 5.30 12.60 14.94
CA THR A 171 5.19 13.87 15.69
C THR A 171 6.13 13.97 16.88
N ARG A 172 6.47 12.84 17.53
CA ARG A 172 7.27 12.85 18.76
C ARG A 172 8.72 12.41 18.53
N GLY A 173 9.03 11.86 17.35
CA GLY A 173 10.30 11.20 17.08
C GLY A 173 10.45 9.89 17.88
N GLY A 174 11.13 8.90 17.30
CA GLY A 174 11.37 7.60 17.93
C GLY A 174 11.17 6.42 16.98
N THR A 175 11.68 5.25 17.35
CA THR A 175 11.48 3.99 16.60
C THR A 175 10.26 3.24 17.12
N TYR A 176 9.51 2.60 16.22
CA TYR A 176 8.39 1.75 16.61
C TYR A 176 8.88 0.61 17.51
N ARG A 177 8.42 0.57 18.75
CA ARG A 177 8.63 -0.56 19.66
C ARG A 177 7.36 -1.40 19.64
N ALA A 178 7.42 -2.56 18.98
CA ALA A 178 6.31 -3.50 18.98
C ALA A 178 5.98 -3.90 20.43
N PRO A 179 4.69 -4.07 20.80
CA PRO A 179 4.36 -4.66 22.08
C PRO A 179 5.03 -6.03 22.16
N ALA A 180 5.76 -6.31 23.25
CA ALA A 180 6.30 -7.64 23.48
C ALA A 180 5.15 -8.64 23.35
N ALA A 181 5.33 -9.64 22.48
CA ALA A 181 4.38 -10.73 22.39
C ALA A 181 4.28 -11.33 23.80
N THR A 182 3.08 -11.29 24.39
CA THR A 182 2.84 -11.98 25.66
C THR A 182 3.13 -13.45 25.40
N ALA A 183 4.25 -13.93 25.94
CA ALA A 183 4.52 -15.35 26.02
C ALA A 183 3.37 -15.98 26.82
N ALA A 184 2.80 -17.05 26.27
CA ALA A 184 1.79 -17.85 26.93
C ALA A 184 2.35 -18.50 28.20
#